data_AF-A0A527G1C2-F1
#
_entry.id   AF-A0A527G1C2-F1
#
_cell.length_a   1.000
_cell.length_b   1.000
_cell.length_c   1.000
_cell.angle_alpha   90.00
_cell.angle_beta   90.00
_cell.angle_gamma   90.00
#
_symmetry.space_group_name_H-M   'P 1'
#
loop_
_entity.id
_entity.type
_entity.pdbx_description
1 polymer ?
#
loop_
_entity_poly.entity_id
_entity_poly.type
_entity_poly.pdbx_seq_one_letter_code
_entity_poly.pdbx_strand_id
1 'polypeptide(L)'
;DKDKRCRIAVGSVEPVARRWAALEQAMAADSASALDPERTAGLALEHNDFQGRDGKEAEGWYRRQVLAPLVKRGVAALLKTGRLV
;
A
#
# COMPACT_ATOMS: atom_id res chain seq x y z
N ASP A 1 -0.53 -9.72 19.97
CA ASP A 1 0.78 -9.30 19.47
C ASP A 1 0.71 -7.81 19.16
N LYS A 2 1.19 -6.95 20.06
CA LYS A 2 1.11 -5.48 19.90
C LYS A 2 2.17 -4.93 18.93
N ASP A 3 3.03 -5.81 18.41
CA ASP A 3 4.22 -5.45 17.64
C ASP A 3 4.13 -5.77 16.14
N LYS A 4 3.15 -6.56 15.71
CA LYS A 4 2.83 -6.78 14.28
C LYS A 4 2.08 -5.59 13.67
N ARG A 5 2.74 -4.43 13.59
CA ARG A 5 2.20 -3.25 12.89
C ARG A 5 2.68 -3.24 11.43
N CYS A 6 1.74 -3.20 10.49
CA CYS A 6 2.03 -2.98 9.09
C CYS A 6 2.53 -1.55 8.88
N ARG A 7 3.63 -1.38 8.13
CA ARG A 7 4.18 -0.09 7.73
C ARG A 7 4.32 -0.04 6.23
N ILE A 8 3.80 1.01 5.61
CA ILE A 8 3.73 1.14 4.16
C ILE A 8 4.36 2.47 3.78
N ALA A 9 5.42 2.43 2.99
CA ALA A 9 6.07 3.61 2.43
C ALA A 9 6.02 3.54 0.89
N VAL A 10 5.76 4.68 0.27
CA VAL A 10 5.61 4.82 -1.18
C VAL A 10 6.58 5.88 -1.66
N GLY A 11 7.36 5.53 -2.69
CA GLY A 11 8.24 6.45 -3.42
C GLY A 11 7.74 6.68 -4.84
N SER A 12 8.34 7.65 -5.53
CA SER A 12 8.12 7.94 -6.96
C SER A 12 6.68 8.34 -7.36
N VAL A 13 5.77 8.50 -6.41
CA VAL A 13 4.41 9.05 -6.66
C VAL A 13 4.37 10.54 -6.41
N GLU A 14 4.97 10.99 -5.32
CA GLU A 14 5.14 12.40 -4.93
C GLU A 14 6.62 12.82 -5.10
N PRO A 15 6.96 14.10 -4.92
CA PRO A 15 8.36 14.56 -4.97
C PRO A 15 9.24 13.91 -3.89
N VAL A 16 8.66 13.55 -2.75
CA VAL A 16 9.35 12.92 -1.61
C VAL A 16 8.64 11.64 -1.25
N ALA A 17 9.40 10.57 -0.97
CA ALA A 17 8.83 9.33 -0.48
C ALA A 17 8.22 9.54 0.91
N ARG A 18 7.02 9.01 1.15
CA ARG A 18 6.35 9.12 2.44
C ARG A 18 5.62 7.85 2.84
N ARG A 19 5.28 7.78 4.13
CA ARG A 19 4.42 6.73 4.67
C ARG A 19 2.96 6.94 4.26
N TRP A 20 2.26 5.83 4.03
CA TRP A 20 0.85 5.82 3.70
C TRP A 20 0.01 5.62 4.96
N ALA A 21 -0.03 6.66 5.80
CA ALA A 21 -0.66 6.59 7.11
C ALA A 21 -2.17 6.23 7.05
N ALA A 22 -2.89 6.73 6.04
CA ALA A 22 -4.31 6.42 5.86
C ALA A 22 -4.56 4.92 5.64
N LEU A 23 -3.77 4.27 4.77
CA LEU A 23 -3.86 2.83 4.54
C LEU A 23 -3.42 2.02 5.77
N GLU A 24 -2.34 2.43 6.45
CA GLU A 24 -1.91 1.77 7.69
C GLU A 24 -3.02 1.78 8.76
N GLN A 25 -3.75 2.91 8.89
CA GLN A 25 -4.87 3.04 9.83
C GLN A 25 -6.06 2.19 9.40
N ALA A 26 -6.41 2.20 8.11
CA ALA A 26 -7.50 1.38 7.58
C ALA A 26 -7.26 -0.11 7.81
N MET A 27 -6.03 -0.58 7.58
CA MET A 27 -5.64 -1.97 7.85
C MET A 27 -5.65 -2.30 9.35
N ALA A 28 -5.30 -1.35 10.22
CA ALA A 28 -5.35 -1.56 11.67
C ALA A 28 -6.78 -1.56 12.23
N ALA A 29 -7.70 -0.86 11.57
CA ALA A 29 -9.12 -0.83 11.91
C ALA A 29 -9.89 -2.03 11.34
N ASP A 30 -9.35 -2.68 10.31
CA ASP A 30 -9.92 -3.91 9.76
C ASP A 30 -9.78 -5.07 10.76
N SER A 31 -10.92 -5.60 11.20
CA SER A 31 -11.00 -6.73 12.13
C SER A 31 -10.58 -8.07 11.52
N ALA A 32 -10.13 -8.09 10.27
CA ALA A 32 -9.59 -9.30 9.63
C ALA A 32 -8.41 -9.88 10.42
N SER A 33 -8.51 -11.16 10.75
CA SER A 33 -7.46 -11.88 11.48
C SER A 33 -6.22 -12.18 10.61
N ALA A 34 -6.38 -12.20 9.28
CA ALA A 34 -5.32 -12.53 8.34
C ALA A 34 -5.11 -11.43 7.30
N LEU A 35 -3.83 -11.20 6.97
CA LEU A 35 -3.42 -10.30 5.90
C LEU A 35 -3.83 -10.90 4.54
N ASP A 36 -4.67 -10.17 3.79
CA ASP A 36 -5.20 -10.59 2.50
C ASP A 36 -4.83 -9.60 1.37
N PRO A 37 -4.20 -10.05 0.26
CA PRO A 37 -3.77 -9.17 -0.82
C PRO A 37 -4.89 -8.40 -1.52
N GLU A 38 -6.04 -9.04 -1.77
CA GLU A 38 -7.15 -8.43 -2.52
C GLU A 38 -7.83 -7.35 -1.69
N ARG A 39 -8.13 -7.68 -0.42
CA ARG A 39 -8.71 -6.73 0.52
C ARG A 39 -7.79 -5.53 0.74
N THR A 40 -6.49 -5.77 0.94
CA THR A 40 -5.54 -4.67 1.16
C THR A 40 -5.46 -3.75 -0.05
N ALA A 41 -5.59 -4.30 -1.27
CA ALA A 41 -5.67 -3.50 -2.48
C ALA A 41 -6.97 -2.67 -2.58
N GLY A 42 -8.09 -3.21 -2.12
CA GLY A 42 -9.35 -2.47 -1.98
C GLY A 42 -9.20 -1.26 -1.04
N LEU A 43 -8.65 -1.49 0.15
CA LEU A 43 -8.34 -0.40 1.11
C LEU A 43 -7.37 0.62 0.51
N ALA A 44 -6.38 0.16 -0.27
CA ALA A 44 -5.45 1.06 -0.94
C ALA A 44 -6.10 1.93 -2.02
N LEU A 45 -7.16 1.45 -2.69
CA LEU A 45 -7.96 2.28 -3.60
C LEU A 45 -8.75 3.33 -2.83
N GLU A 46 -9.47 2.92 -1.79
CA GLU A 46 -10.35 3.78 -0.99
C GLU A 46 -9.56 4.88 -0.26
N HIS A 47 -8.40 4.55 0.28
CA HIS A 47 -7.58 5.44 1.10
C HIS A 47 -6.40 6.07 0.33
N ASN A 48 -6.50 6.20 -0.99
CA ASN A 48 -5.47 6.85 -1.82
C ASN A 48 -5.48 8.38 -1.71
N ASP A 49 -4.74 8.86 -0.73
CA ASP A 49 -4.54 10.28 -0.42
C ASP A 49 -3.34 10.93 -1.15
N PHE A 50 -2.67 10.22 -2.06
CA PHE A 50 -1.50 10.74 -2.76
C PHE A 50 -1.82 11.84 -3.77
N GLN A 51 -0.91 12.79 -3.92
CA GLN A 51 -0.89 13.75 -5.00
C GLN A 51 0.17 13.35 -6.03
N GLY A 52 -0.26 12.60 -7.04
CA GLY A 52 0.64 12.11 -8.08
C GLY A 52 1.32 13.27 -8.81
N ARG A 53 2.66 13.28 -8.84
CA ARG A 53 3.43 14.26 -9.60
C ARG A 53 3.48 13.87 -11.07
N ASP A 54 3.40 14.87 -11.94
CA ASP A 54 3.73 14.67 -13.34
C ASP A 54 5.25 14.49 -13.51
N GLY A 55 5.62 13.73 -14.53
CA GLY A 55 7.01 13.56 -14.93
C GLY A 55 7.10 12.95 -16.32
N LYS A 56 8.28 13.07 -16.94
CA LYS A 56 8.54 12.59 -18.30
C LYS A 56 8.11 11.12 -18.52
N GLU A 57 8.24 10.29 -17.49
CA GLU A 57 7.96 8.86 -17.57
C GLU A 57 6.49 8.50 -17.33
N ALA A 58 5.73 9.35 -16.63
CA ALA A 58 4.33 9.08 -16.29
C ALA A 58 3.66 10.31 -15.69
N GLU A 59 2.40 10.50 -16.07
CA GLU A 59 1.47 11.48 -15.51
C GLU A 59 1.06 11.12 -14.08
N GLY A 60 0.68 12.13 -13.30
CA GLY A 60 0.36 12.01 -11.88
C GLY A 60 -0.82 11.09 -11.60
N TRP A 61 -1.87 11.14 -12.44
CA TRP A 61 -3.03 10.26 -12.29
C TRP A 61 -2.63 8.78 -12.41
N TYR A 62 -1.72 8.44 -13.33
CA TYR A 62 -1.28 7.06 -13.55
C TYR A 62 -0.48 6.55 -12.35
N ARG A 63 0.40 7.39 -11.79
CA ARG A 63 1.16 7.05 -10.57
C ARG A 63 0.26 6.72 -9.39
N ARG A 64 -0.90 7.39 -9.27
CA ARG A 64 -1.91 7.07 -8.26
C ARG A 64 -2.66 5.78 -8.57
N GLN A 65 -3.06 5.59 -9.83
CA GLN A 65 -3.83 4.43 -10.27
C GLN A 65 -3.10 3.10 -10.00
N VAL A 66 -1.78 3.08 -10.20
CA VAL A 66 -0.98 1.85 -10.04
C VAL A 66 -0.72 1.46 -8.58
N LEU A 67 -1.09 2.27 -7.60
CA LEU A 67 -0.78 1.99 -6.20
C LEU A 67 -1.48 0.76 -5.65
N ALA A 68 -2.77 0.61 -5.89
CA ALA A 68 -3.52 -0.57 -5.43
C ALA A 68 -2.96 -1.91 -5.96
N PRO A 69 -2.69 -2.06 -7.27
CA PRO A 69 -2.09 -3.31 -7.76
C PRO A 69 -0.63 -3.50 -7.28
N LEU A 70 0.10 -2.44 -6.91
CA LEU A 70 1.41 -2.58 -6.25
C LEU A 70 1.29 -3.07 -4.82
N VAL A 71 0.32 -2.55 -4.05
CA VAL A 71 0.02 -3.00 -2.69
C VAL A 71 -0.36 -4.48 -2.69
N LYS A 72 -1.25 -4.90 -3.59
CA LYS A 72 -1.60 -6.32 -3.78
C LYS A 72 -0.36 -7.21 -3.94
N ARG A 73 0.54 -6.81 -4.84
CA ARG A 73 1.78 -7.54 -5.13
C ARG A 73 2.73 -7.55 -3.93
N GLY A 74 2.88 -6.43 -3.24
CA GLY A 74 3.71 -6.32 -2.04
C GLY A 74 3.22 -7.24 -0.91
N VAL A 75 1.92 -7.24 -0.64
CA VAL A 75 1.31 -8.13 0.35
C VAL A 75 1.47 -9.61 -0.05
N ALA A 76 1.18 -9.94 -1.31
CA ALA A 76 1.37 -11.30 -1.80
C ALA A 76 2.83 -11.77 -1.70
N ALA A 77 3.80 -10.87 -1.91
CA ALA A 77 5.22 -11.18 -1.73
C ALA A 77 5.55 -11.45 -0.26
N LEU A 78 5.08 -10.62 0.67
CA LEU A 78 5.29 -10.83 2.12
C LEU A 78 4.73 -12.18 2.59
N LEU A 79 3.53 -12.56 2.13
CA LEU A 79 2.90 -13.83 2.46
C LEU A 79 3.64 -15.06 1.88
N LYS A 80 4.41 -14.88 0.82
CA LYS A 80 5.30 -15.93 0.29
C LYS A 80 6.57 -16.03 1.13
N THR A 81 7.17 -14.90 1.51
CA THR A 81 8.40 -14.87 2.32
C THR A 81 8.15 -15.37 3.75
N GLY A 82 6.99 -15.11 4.33
CA GLY A 82 6.62 -15.58 5.68
C GLY A 82 6.37 -17.08 5.82
N ARG A 83 6.47 -17.88 4.74
CA ARG A 83 6.40 -19.36 4.77
C ARG A 83 7.77 -20.04 4.67
N LEU A 84 8.86 -19.27 4.61
CA LEU A 84 10.24 -19.77 4.48
C LEU A 84 11.03 -19.71 5.80
N VAL A 85 10.35 -19.67 6.95
CA VAL A 85 10.98 -19.71 8.28
C VAL A 85 10.53 -20.95 9.03
#